data_AF-A0A7G8T6Y3-F1
#
_entry.id   AF-A0A7G8T6Y3-F1
#
_cell.length_a   1.000
_cell.length_b   1.000
_cell.length_c   1.000
_cell.angle_alpha   90.00
_cell.angle_beta   90.00
_cell.angle_gamma   90.00
#
_symmetry.space_group_name_H-M   'P 1'
#
loop_
_entity.id
_entity.type
_entity.pdbx_description
1 polymer ?
#
loop_
_entity_poly.entity_id
_entity_poly.type
_entity_poly.pdbx_seq_one_letter_code
_entity_poly.pdbx_strand_id
1 'polypeptide(L)'
;MSTKQTAANPADSINQYISYRLPDTLSDGGYNKELGFLGGNLFCLKSTGSCAAKKASDTTPPGWNSYGGAEIYDNLDCKFEKGQLVDVSPPWNHAEYLTKMEPLEHCEVPAAIVQVSFDLYSASEASEKNIVDKNALNSTMWYVFFSKEDRGINYAIFLNAEQFSREDTVTLAQSVKFSDQAFNLKIPQSS
;
A
#
# COMPACT_ATOMS: atom_id res chain seq x y z
N MET A 1 34.43 23.23 4.70
CA MET A 1 33.94 21.85 4.82
C MET A 1 32.67 21.76 4.00
N SER A 2 32.74 21.13 2.83
CA SER A 2 31.58 20.98 1.94
C SER A 2 30.78 19.77 2.44
N THR A 3 29.59 20.02 2.99
CA THR A 3 28.60 18.97 3.24
C THR A 3 28.24 18.37 1.89
N LYS A 4 28.73 17.15 1.62
CA LYS A 4 28.18 16.33 0.55
C LYS A 4 26.74 16.07 0.92
N GLN A 5 25.82 16.75 0.24
CA GLN A 5 24.45 16.32 0.13
C GLN A 5 24.52 14.94 -0.55
N THR A 6 24.38 13.89 0.24
CA THR A 6 24.21 12.53 -0.27
C THR A 6 22.97 12.56 -1.13
N ALA A 7 23.16 12.47 -2.46
CA ALA A 7 22.06 12.20 -3.37
C ALA A 7 21.35 10.95 -2.85
N ALA A 8 20.04 11.04 -2.63
CA ALA A 8 19.21 9.89 -2.30
C ALA A 8 19.49 8.79 -3.32
N ASN A 9 19.67 7.55 -2.87
CA ASN A 9 19.78 6.42 -3.78
C ASN A 9 18.46 6.39 -4.57
N PRO A 10 18.46 6.21 -5.90
CA PRO A 10 17.23 5.97 -6.62
C PRO A 10 16.38 4.90 -5.91
N ALA A 11 16.97 3.90 -5.27
CA ALA A 11 16.24 2.91 -4.46
C ALA A 11 15.39 3.45 -3.27
N ASP A 12 15.49 4.73 -2.88
CA ASP A 12 14.91 5.28 -1.64
C ASP A 12 13.63 6.11 -1.87
N SER A 13 12.99 6.05 -3.04
CA SER A 13 11.72 6.76 -3.26
C SER A 13 10.86 6.14 -4.34
N ILE A 14 9.67 5.68 -3.95
CA ILE A 14 8.62 5.23 -4.87
C ILE A 14 8.19 6.34 -5.87
N ASN A 15 8.42 7.61 -5.53
CA ASN A 15 7.94 8.76 -6.31
C ASN A 15 8.66 8.96 -7.66
N GLN A 16 9.76 8.24 -7.91
CA GLN A 16 10.36 8.20 -9.25
C GLN A 16 9.60 7.27 -10.21
N TYR A 17 8.80 6.34 -9.67
CA TYR A 17 8.07 5.34 -10.44
C TYR A 17 6.61 5.72 -10.60
N ILE A 18 6.01 6.28 -9.56
CA ILE A 18 4.62 6.71 -9.59
C ILE A 18 4.46 8.12 -9.02
N SER A 19 3.39 8.79 -9.43
CA SER A 19 2.89 10.01 -8.79
C SER A 19 1.39 9.89 -8.60
N TYR A 20 0.83 10.59 -7.62
CA TYR A 20 -0.58 10.55 -7.25
C TYR A 20 -1.00 11.86 -6.58
N ARG A 21 -2.32 12.08 -6.46
CA ARG A 21 -2.91 13.21 -5.72
C ARG A 21 -3.59 12.70 -4.46
N LEU A 22 -2.99 12.99 -3.31
CA LEU A 22 -3.54 12.61 -2.02
C LEU A 22 -4.82 13.39 -1.69
N PRO A 23 -5.74 12.81 -0.89
CA PRO A 23 -6.78 13.57 -0.20
C PRO A 23 -6.19 14.77 0.55
N ASP A 24 -6.93 15.88 0.62
CA ASP A 24 -6.42 17.13 1.21
C ASP A 24 -5.99 17.03 2.68
N THR A 25 -6.50 16.03 3.39
CA THR A 25 -6.16 15.74 4.80
C THR A 25 -4.82 15.00 4.96
N LEU A 26 -4.26 14.44 3.88
CA LEU A 26 -3.07 13.60 3.91
C LEU A 26 -1.86 14.25 3.23
N SER A 27 -0.68 13.96 3.76
CA SER A 27 0.62 14.29 3.17
C SER A 27 1.48 13.05 3.05
N ASP A 28 2.47 13.10 2.16
CA ASP A 28 3.52 12.09 2.08
C ASP A 28 4.32 12.01 3.38
N GLY A 29 4.46 10.79 3.91
CA GLY A 29 5.21 10.46 5.12
C GLY A 29 6.67 10.15 4.90
N GLY A 30 7.07 9.94 3.65
CA GLY A 30 8.40 9.52 3.27
C GLY A 30 8.52 8.01 3.05
N TYR A 31 9.61 7.64 2.37
CA TYR A 31 9.87 6.26 2.01
C TYR A 31 10.03 5.35 3.23
N ASN A 32 9.40 4.18 3.16
CA ASN A 32 9.53 3.12 4.13
C ASN A 32 9.83 1.80 3.40
N LYS A 33 10.99 1.20 3.71
CA LYS A 33 11.47 -0.06 3.12
C LYS A 33 10.68 -1.30 3.57
N GLU A 34 9.91 -1.19 4.65
CA GLU A 34 9.11 -2.28 5.24
C GLU A 34 7.72 -2.38 4.60
N LEU A 35 7.40 -1.49 3.65
CA LEU A 35 6.18 -1.55 2.85
C LEU A 35 6.35 -2.42 1.60
N GLY A 36 5.33 -3.21 1.27
CA GLY A 36 5.38 -4.13 0.13
C GLY A 36 6.65 -4.98 0.09
N PHE A 37 7.13 -5.27 -1.12
CA PHE A 37 8.34 -6.08 -1.32
C PHE A 37 9.60 -5.22 -1.56
N LEU A 38 9.45 -4.07 -2.22
CA LEU A 38 10.57 -3.17 -2.57
C LEU A 38 10.49 -1.82 -1.85
N GLY A 39 9.66 -1.71 -0.83
CA GLY A 39 9.39 -0.48 -0.13
C GLY A 39 8.22 0.31 -0.73
N GLY A 40 7.95 1.45 -0.12
CA GLY A 40 6.81 2.28 -0.43
C GLY A 40 6.87 3.63 0.26
N ASN A 41 5.76 4.36 0.25
CA ASN A 41 5.60 5.62 0.94
C ASN A 41 4.34 5.56 1.80
N LEU A 42 4.46 5.93 3.08
CA LEU A 42 3.32 6.04 3.98
C LEU A 42 2.60 7.37 3.77
N PHE A 43 1.30 7.42 4.03
CA PHE A 43 0.55 8.66 4.10
C PHE A 43 0.26 9.01 5.56
N CYS A 44 0.41 10.29 5.88
CA CYS A 44 0.28 10.80 7.23
C CYS A 44 -0.78 11.88 7.29
N LEU A 45 -1.48 11.96 8.42
CA LEU A 45 -2.51 12.96 8.63
C LEU A 45 -1.84 14.32 8.84
N LYS A 46 -2.18 15.31 8.01
CA LYS A 46 -1.53 16.65 8.06
C LYS A 46 -1.66 17.34 9.41
N SER A 47 -2.80 17.14 10.10
CA SER A 47 -3.07 17.81 11.37
C SER A 47 -2.18 17.34 12.51
N THR A 48 -1.64 16.12 12.45
CA THR A 48 -0.83 15.54 13.53
C THR A 48 0.57 15.15 13.08
N GLY A 49 0.80 14.99 11.78
CA GLY A 49 2.01 14.38 11.21
C GLY A 49 2.12 12.87 11.45
N SER A 50 1.12 12.24 12.10
CA SER A 50 1.13 10.80 12.36
C SER A 50 0.75 10.03 11.12
N CYS A 51 1.51 8.98 10.83
CA CYS A 51 1.19 8.02 9.77
C CYS A 51 0.37 6.84 10.29
N ALA A 52 0.43 6.56 11.60
CA ALA A 52 -0.36 5.52 12.23
C ALA A 52 -1.80 5.99 12.51
N ALA A 53 -2.78 5.19 12.12
CA ALA A 53 -4.20 5.50 12.27
C ALA A 53 -4.72 5.20 13.68
N LYS A 54 -4.19 4.16 14.33
CA LYS A 54 -4.51 3.79 15.72
C LYS A 54 -3.32 3.12 16.42
N LYS A 55 -3.52 2.66 17.66
CA LYS A 55 -2.50 1.93 18.41
C LYS A 55 -2.44 0.47 17.95
N ALA A 56 -1.25 -0.02 17.61
CA ALA A 56 -1.00 -1.41 17.20
C ALA A 56 0.15 -2.03 18.01
N SER A 57 0.46 -3.31 17.75
CA SER A 57 1.67 -3.92 18.30
C SER A 57 2.93 -3.34 17.65
N ASP A 58 4.07 -3.39 18.37
CA ASP A 58 5.36 -2.93 17.85
C ASP A 58 5.87 -3.80 16.70
N THR A 59 5.31 -5.00 16.55
CA THR A 59 5.59 -5.96 15.49
C THR A 59 4.66 -5.82 14.28
N THR A 60 3.64 -4.97 14.36
CA THR A 60 2.71 -4.74 13.24
C THR A 60 3.43 -4.01 12.11
N PRO A 61 3.39 -4.53 10.87
CA PRO A 61 3.94 -3.82 9.73
C PRO A 61 3.34 -2.41 9.59
N PRO A 62 4.15 -1.36 9.34
CA PRO A 62 3.67 0.02 9.31
C PRO A 62 2.49 0.27 8.36
N GLY A 63 2.47 -0.41 7.20
CA GLY A 63 1.39 -0.30 6.21
C GLY A 63 0.04 -0.79 6.73
N TRP A 64 0.02 -1.80 7.61
CA TRP A 64 -1.21 -2.45 8.10
C TRP A 64 -2.02 -1.57 9.05
N ASN A 65 -1.43 -0.48 9.56
CA ASN A 65 -2.08 0.43 10.50
C ASN A 65 -1.83 1.90 10.15
N SER A 66 -1.68 2.20 8.86
CA SER A 66 -1.48 3.58 8.40
C SER A 66 -2.77 4.25 7.96
N TYR A 67 -2.75 5.57 7.74
CA TYR A 67 -3.84 6.27 7.06
C TYR A 67 -3.93 5.90 5.57
N GLY A 68 -2.83 5.43 5.01
CA GLY A 68 -2.71 4.92 3.66
C GLY A 68 -1.25 4.80 3.26
N GLY A 69 -1.02 4.36 2.04
CA GLY A 69 0.32 4.31 1.47
C GLY A 69 0.31 3.87 0.03
N ALA A 70 1.49 3.89 -0.57
CA ALA A 70 1.77 3.32 -1.88
C ALA A 70 2.95 2.37 -1.78
N GLU A 71 2.88 1.24 -2.48
CA GLU A 71 3.81 0.12 -2.32
C GLU A 71 4.21 -0.45 -3.67
N ILE A 72 5.41 -1.03 -3.71
CA ILE A 72 5.93 -1.75 -4.87
C ILE A 72 6.09 -3.24 -4.51
N TYR A 73 5.59 -4.09 -5.40
CA TYR A 73 5.65 -5.54 -5.29
C TYR A 73 6.40 -6.17 -6.46
N ASP A 74 7.14 -7.23 -6.14
CA ASP A 74 7.70 -8.15 -7.13
C ASP A 74 6.79 -9.36 -7.32
N ASN A 75 6.49 -9.63 -8.58
CA ASN A 75 5.85 -10.81 -9.12
C ASN A 75 4.62 -11.31 -8.34
N LEU A 76 3.65 -10.41 -8.12
CA LEU A 76 2.34 -10.80 -7.60
C LEU A 76 1.65 -11.79 -8.56
N ASP A 77 0.94 -12.75 -7.98
CA ASP A 77 0.10 -13.67 -8.73
C ASP A 77 -1.22 -12.95 -9.10
N CYS A 78 -1.23 -12.39 -10.31
CA CYS A 78 -2.33 -11.61 -10.87
C CYS A 78 -3.11 -12.41 -11.92
N LYS A 79 -4.44 -12.28 -11.93
CA LYS A 79 -5.30 -12.80 -13.00
C LYS A 79 -5.92 -11.68 -13.80
N PHE A 80 -5.91 -11.86 -15.12
CA PHE A 80 -6.48 -10.92 -16.06
C PHE A 80 -7.60 -11.57 -16.88
N GLU A 81 -8.64 -10.78 -17.15
CA GLU A 81 -9.70 -11.15 -18.09
C GLU A 81 -9.89 -10.00 -19.07
N LYS A 82 -9.75 -10.28 -20.37
CA LYS A 82 -9.93 -9.27 -21.44
C LYS A 82 -9.09 -8.00 -21.22
N GLY A 83 -7.86 -8.14 -20.70
CA GLY A 83 -6.95 -7.03 -20.42
C GLY A 83 -7.25 -6.26 -19.13
N GLN A 84 -8.25 -6.67 -18.33
CA GLN A 84 -8.54 -6.10 -17.02
C GLN A 84 -7.95 -6.98 -15.92
N LEU A 85 -7.36 -6.36 -14.89
CA LEU A 85 -6.98 -7.03 -13.66
C LEU A 85 -8.26 -7.40 -12.90
N VAL A 86 -8.49 -8.68 -12.61
CA VAL A 86 -9.70 -9.15 -11.92
C VAL A 86 -9.43 -9.78 -10.56
N ASP A 87 -8.19 -10.19 -10.31
CA ASP A 87 -7.80 -10.87 -9.09
C ASP A 87 -6.29 -10.72 -8.84
N VAL A 88 -5.91 -10.66 -7.56
CA VAL A 88 -4.52 -10.70 -7.09
C VAL A 88 -4.49 -11.56 -5.84
N SER A 89 -3.71 -12.63 -5.85
CA SER A 89 -3.55 -13.48 -4.67
C SER A 89 -2.95 -12.68 -3.51
N PRO A 90 -3.47 -12.82 -2.26
CA PRO A 90 -2.99 -12.04 -1.13
C PRO A 90 -1.47 -12.20 -0.91
N PRO A 91 -0.68 -11.11 -0.92
CA PRO A 91 0.76 -11.18 -0.72
C PRO A 91 1.18 -11.20 0.76
N TRP A 92 0.22 -11.08 1.69
CA TRP A 92 0.47 -10.94 3.12
C TRP A 92 0.06 -12.18 3.91
N ASN A 93 0.75 -12.40 5.03
CA ASN A 93 0.26 -13.25 6.11
C ASN A 93 -0.71 -12.45 7.00
N HIS A 94 -1.58 -13.12 7.77
CA HIS A 94 -2.49 -12.46 8.73
C HIS A 94 -3.35 -11.33 8.13
N ALA A 95 -3.79 -11.55 6.89
CA ALA A 95 -4.68 -10.66 6.16
C ALA A 95 -5.83 -11.45 5.53
N GLU A 96 -6.99 -10.82 5.42
CA GLU A 96 -8.17 -11.40 4.77
C GLU A 96 -8.81 -10.38 3.82
N TYR A 97 -9.21 -10.83 2.63
CA TYR A 97 -10.06 -10.06 1.74
C TYR A 97 -11.51 -10.11 2.24
N LEU A 98 -12.04 -8.95 2.63
CA LEU A 98 -13.41 -8.82 3.12
C LEU A 98 -14.42 -8.69 1.98
N THR A 99 -13.98 -8.29 0.80
CA THR A 99 -14.80 -8.19 -0.41
C THR A 99 -14.20 -8.99 -1.55
N LYS A 100 -15.00 -9.31 -2.56
CA LYS A 100 -14.46 -9.75 -3.85
C LYS A 100 -13.65 -8.59 -4.47
N MET A 101 -12.58 -8.93 -5.17
CA MET A 101 -11.83 -7.95 -5.97
C MET A 101 -12.67 -7.48 -7.15
N GLU A 102 -12.63 -6.18 -7.42
CA GLU A 102 -13.41 -5.51 -8.46
C GLU A 102 -12.48 -4.71 -9.39
N PRO A 103 -12.52 -4.92 -10.71
CA PRO A 103 -11.76 -4.11 -11.65
C PRO A 103 -12.15 -2.63 -11.56
N LEU A 104 -11.15 -1.75 -11.70
CA LEU A 104 -11.36 -0.30 -11.78
C LEU A 104 -11.17 0.21 -13.20
N GLU A 105 -12.06 1.12 -13.59
CA GLU A 105 -11.94 1.86 -14.84
C GLU A 105 -11.21 3.19 -14.64
N HIS A 106 -10.74 3.78 -15.75
CA HIS A 106 -10.09 5.09 -15.82
C HIS A 106 -8.77 5.23 -15.04
N CYS A 107 -8.19 4.12 -14.58
CA CYS A 107 -6.80 4.06 -14.14
C CYS A 107 -5.88 4.03 -15.37
N GLU A 108 -4.63 4.50 -15.21
CA GLU A 108 -3.66 4.54 -16.31
C GLU A 108 -3.26 3.13 -16.81
N VAL A 109 -3.32 2.15 -15.92
CA VAL A 109 -3.01 0.75 -16.18
C VAL A 109 -4.12 -0.11 -15.55
N PRO A 110 -4.25 -1.39 -15.93
CA PRO A 110 -5.22 -2.28 -15.32
C PRO A 110 -5.09 -2.28 -13.79
N ALA A 111 -6.22 -2.10 -13.12
CA ALA A 111 -6.26 -1.96 -11.67
C ALA A 111 -7.50 -2.63 -11.11
N ALA A 112 -7.43 -3.04 -9.84
CA ALA A 112 -8.55 -3.65 -9.15
C ALA A 112 -8.54 -3.28 -7.65
N ILE A 113 -9.73 -3.06 -7.09
CA ILE A 113 -9.94 -2.70 -5.70
C ILE A 113 -10.43 -3.88 -4.88
N VAL A 114 -10.00 -3.96 -3.63
CA VAL A 114 -10.48 -4.92 -2.64
C VAL A 114 -10.39 -4.32 -1.23
N GLN A 115 -11.29 -4.71 -0.34
CA GLN A 115 -11.16 -4.39 1.07
C GLN A 115 -10.37 -5.48 1.79
N VAL A 116 -9.37 -5.10 2.59
CA VAL A 116 -8.48 -6.03 3.30
C VAL A 116 -8.53 -5.73 4.79
N SER A 117 -8.67 -6.77 5.63
CA SER A 117 -8.44 -6.70 7.07
C SER A 117 -7.04 -7.21 7.39
N PHE A 118 -6.34 -6.53 8.29
CA PHE A 118 -5.06 -6.96 8.85
C PHE A 118 -5.15 -7.11 10.36
N ASP A 119 -4.56 -8.17 10.90
CA ASP A 119 -4.42 -8.34 12.35
C ASP A 119 -3.35 -7.36 12.89
N LEU A 120 -3.71 -6.54 13.87
CA LEU A 120 -2.80 -5.61 14.57
C LEU A 120 -2.15 -6.25 15.81
N TYR A 121 -2.72 -7.34 16.30
CA TYR A 121 -2.22 -8.08 17.45
C TYR A 121 -2.40 -9.56 17.19
N SER A 122 -1.43 -10.38 17.58
CA SER A 122 -1.66 -11.81 17.69
C SER A 122 -2.67 -12.12 18.81
N ALA A 123 -3.29 -13.30 18.74
CA ALA A 123 -4.21 -13.74 19.79
C ALA A 123 -3.57 -13.77 21.19
N SER A 124 -2.27 -14.10 21.28
CA SER A 124 -1.53 -14.09 22.56
C SER A 124 -1.37 -12.67 23.08
N GLU A 125 -0.89 -11.75 22.25
CA GLU A 125 -0.68 -10.35 22.65
C GLU A 125 -1.99 -9.66 23.06
N ALA A 126 -3.07 -9.93 22.34
CA ALA A 126 -4.40 -9.42 22.66
C ALA A 126 -4.85 -9.88 24.06
N SER A 127 -4.64 -11.16 24.38
CA SER A 127 -4.95 -11.74 25.69
C SER A 127 -4.08 -11.13 26.80
N GLU A 128 -2.77 -11.09 26.60
CA GLU A 128 -1.81 -10.53 27.57
C GLU A 128 -2.06 -9.05 27.88
N LYS A 129 -2.43 -8.27 26.85
CA LYS A 129 -2.75 -6.84 26.96
C LYS A 129 -4.21 -6.59 27.35
N ASN A 130 -5.01 -7.64 27.57
CA ASN A 130 -6.45 -7.57 27.87
C ASN A 130 -7.24 -6.70 26.87
N ILE A 131 -6.92 -6.79 25.58
CA ILE A 131 -7.62 -6.08 24.52
C ILE A 131 -8.93 -6.80 24.24
N VAL A 132 -10.02 -6.26 24.79
CA VAL A 132 -11.37 -6.83 24.65
C VAL A 132 -12.17 -6.22 23.50
N ASP A 133 -11.78 -5.02 23.04
CA ASP A 133 -12.42 -4.38 21.91
C ASP A 133 -11.93 -5.01 20.60
N LYS A 134 -12.82 -5.71 19.91
CA LYS A 134 -12.52 -6.35 18.63
C LYS A 134 -12.12 -5.35 17.55
N ASN A 135 -12.63 -4.12 17.60
CA ASN A 135 -12.29 -3.07 16.61
C ASN A 135 -10.85 -2.55 16.79
N ALA A 136 -10.24 -2.79 17.96
CA ALA A 136 -8.84 -2.47 18.22
C ALA A 136 -7.90 -3.58 17.73
N LEU A 137 -8.39 -4.79 17.47
CA LEU A 137 -7.56 -5.94 17.09
C LEU A 137 -7.16 -5.92 15.63
N ASN A 138 -7.97 -5.32 14.76
CA ASN A 138 -7.78 -5.37 13.32
C ASN A 138 -7.81 -3.96 12.73
N SER A 139 -7.17 -3.77 11.58
CA SER A 139 -7.35 -2.57 10.75
C SER A 139 -7.87 -2.97 9.39
N THR A 140 -8.78 -2.16 8.85
CA THR A 140 -9.36 -2.40 7.53
C THR A 140 -8.88 -1.33 6.55
N MET A 141 -8.51 -1.74 5.35
CA MET A 141 -7.97 -0.88 4.30
C MET A 141 -8.70 -1.14 2.98
N TRP A 142 -8.86 -0.10 2.17
CA TRP A 142 -9.18 -0.24 0.75
C TRP A 142 -7.87 -0.27 -0.03
N TYR A 143 -7.57 -1.41 -0.65
CA TYR A 143 -6.39 -1.59 -1.51
C TYR A 143 -6.77 -1.53 -2.97
N VAL A 144 -6.01 -0.79 -3.76
CA VAL A 144 -6.03 -0.86 -5.22
C VAL A 144 -4.70 -1.38 -5.72
N PHE A 145 -4.73 -2.51 -6.40
CA PHE A 145 -3.56 -3.07 -7.08
C PHE A 145 -3.50 -2.59 -8.52
N PHE A 146 -2.30 -2.40 -9.04
CA PHE A 146 -2.00 -2.05 -10.42
C PHE A 146 -1.01 -3.05 -10.99
N SER A 147 -1.35 -3.60 -12.15
CA SER A 147 -0.50 -4.57 -12.83
C SER A 147 -0.69 -4.49 -14.35
N LYS A 148 0.32 -4.94 -15.09
CA LYS A 148 0.27 -5.12 -16.54
C LYS A 148 0.54 -6.59 -16.84
N GLU A 149 -0.19 -7.13 -17.81
CA GLU A 149 0.11 -8.46 -18.35
C GLU A 149 1.60 -8.54 -18.74
N ASP A 150 2.21 -9.69 -18.46
CA ASP A 150 3.62 -10.01 -18.74
C ASP A 150 4.66 -9.11 -18.06
N ARG A 151 4.29 -8.40 -16.98
CA ARG A 151 5.23 -7.60 -16.17
C ARG A 151 5.34 -8.16 -14.75
N GLY A 152 6.58 -8.31 -14.28
CA GLY A 152 6.85 -8.77 -12.91
C GLY A 152 6.68 -7.69 -11.85
N ILE A 153 6.57 -6.41 -12.20
CA ILE A 153 6.42 -5.34 -11.19
C ILE A 153 4.96 -4.95 -11.05
N ASN A 154 4.52 -4.86 -9.80
CA ASN A 154 3.17 -4.50 -9.42
C ASN A 154 3.21 -3.37 -8.40
N TYR A 155 2.13 -2.59 -8.34
CA TYR A 155 1.99 -1.52 -7.37
C TYR A 155 0.70 -1.70 -6.59
N ALA A 156 0.68 -1.19 -5.36
CA ALA A 156 -0.55 -0.98 -4.63
C ALA A 156 -0.63 0.46 -4.13
N ILE A 157 -1.83 1.02 -4.08
CA ILE A 157 -2.12 2.22 -3.29
C ILE A 157 -3.34 1.94 -2.43
N PHE A 158 -3.33 2.44 -1.19
CA PHE A 158 -4.37 2.10 -0.24
C PHE A 158 -4.68 3.25 0.71
N LEU A 159 -5.90 3.23 1.25
CA LEU A 159 -6.37 4.13 2.30
C LEU A 159 -7.05 3.34 3.41
N ASN A 160 -6.98 3.87 4.63
CA ASN A 160 -7.66 3.29 5.79
C ASN A 160 -9.18 3.38 5.65
N ALA A 161 -9.87 2.25 5.70
CA ALA A 161 -11.31 2.16 5.46
C ALA A 161 -12.16 2.72 6.61
N GLU A 162 -11.58 2.95 7.79
CA GLU A 162 -12.27 3.64 8.90
C GLU A 162 -12.23 5.16 8.73
N GLN A 163 -11.34 5.67 7.88
CA GLN A 163 -11.08 7.10 7.70
C GLN A 163 -11.49 7.61 6.32
N PHE A 164 -11.46 6.74 5.31
CA PHE A 164 -11.72 7.07 3.91
C PHE A 164 -12.68 6.08 3.29
N SER A 165 -13.51 6.58 2.38
CA SER A 165 -14.45 5.77 1.63
C SER A 165 -13.74 4.96 0.53
N ARG A 166 -14.48 4.00 -0.04
CA ARG A 166 -14.07 3.31 -1.26
C ARG A 166 -13.84 4.32 -2.39
N GLU A 167 -14.74 5.29 -2.52
CA GLU A 167 -14.72 6.32 -3.57
C GLU A 167 -13.51 7.26 -3.45
N ASP A 168 -13.10 7.62 -2.24
CA ASP A 168 -11.86 8.37 -2.00
C ASP A 168 -10.65 7.58 -2.50
N THR A 169 -10.64 6.27 -2.24
CA THR A 169 -9.57 5.36 -2.67
C THR A 169 -9.55 5.20 -4.19
N VAL A 170 -10.72 5.08 -4.82
CA VAL A 170 -10.83 5.04 -6.28
C VAL A 170 -10.34 6.35 -6.91
N THR A 171 -10.73 7.50 -6.34
CA THR A 171 -10.28 8.82 -6.81
C THR A 171 -8.77 8.96 -6.71
N LEU A 172 -8.17 8.51 -5.61
CA LEU A 172 -6.73 8.43 -5.44
C LEU A 172 -6.10 7.53 -6.51
N ALA A 173 -6.62 6.31 -6.70
CA ALA A 173 -6.10 5.36 -7.67
C ALA A 173 -6.14 5.87 -9.12
N GLN A 174 -7.23 6.52 -9.52
CA GLN A 174 -7.36 7.12 -10.86
C GLN A 174 -6.42 8.31 -11.08
N SER A 175 -5.93 8.93 -10.00
CA SER A 175 -4.93 9.98 -10.07
C SER A 175 -3.51 9.45 -10.32
N VAL A 176 -3.27 8.15 -10.12
CA VAL A 176 -1.94 7.55 -10.23
C VAL A 176 -1.44 7.64 -11.67
N LYS A 177 -0.20 8.12 -11.82
CA LYS A 177 0.57 8.16 -13.06
C LYS A 177 1.86 7.38 -12.91
N PHE A 178 2.24 6.62 -13.93
CA PHE A 178 3.44 5.80 -13.92
C PHE A 178 4.52 6.42 -14.80
N SER A 179 5.77 6.39 -14.35
CA SER A 179 6.91 6.76 -15.20
C SER A 179 7.25 5.65 -16.19
N ASP A 180 8.02 5.99 -17.22
CA ASP A 180 8.52 5.02 -18.21
C ASP A 180 9.34 3.88 -17.58
N GLN A 181 9.88 4.10 -16.38
CA GLN A 181 10.70 3.13 -15.67
C GLN A 181 9.90 2.26 -14.69
N ALA A 182 8.63 2.59 -14.41
CA ALA A 182 7.86 1.96 -13.34
C ALA A 182 7.76 0.43 -13.48
N PHE A 183 7.63 -0.10 -14.69
CA PHE A 183 7.47 -1.55 -14.91
C PHE A 183 8.73 -2.23 -15.46
N ASN A 184 9.88 -1.54 -15.38
CA ASN A 184 11.17 -2.00 -15.93
C ASN A 184 12.25 -2.08 -14.84
N LEU A 185 11.86 -2.17 -13.56
CA LEU A 185 12.78 -2.36 -12.45
C LEU A 185 13.59 -3.64 -12.63
N LYS A 186 14.92 -3.50 -12.53
CA LYS A 186 15.81 -4.65 -12.43
C LYS A 186 15.98 -4.96 -10.95
N ILE A 187 15.34 -6.02 -10.49
CA ILE A 187 15.54 -6.52 -9.14
C ILE A 187 16.89 -7.25 -9.14
N PRO A 188 17.87 -6.81 -8.33
CA PRO A 188 19.13 -7.53 -8.21
C PRO A 188 18.81 -8.95 -7.73
N GLN A 189 19.17 -9.96 -8.53
CA GLN A 189 19.06 -11.33 -8.05
C GLN A 189 20.03 -11.52 -6.90
N SER A 190 19.50 -11.82 -5.72
CA SER A 190 20.30 -12.29 -4.60
C SER A 190 21.00 -13.58 -5.04
N SER A 191 22.33 -13.51 -5.15
CA SER A 191 23.20 -14.66 -5.41
C SER A 191 23.31 -15.54 -4.19
#